data_AF-A0A1I4RH75-F1
#
_entry.id   AF-A0A1I4RH75-F1
#
_cell.length_a   1.000
_cell.length_b   1.000
_cell.length_c   1.000
_cell.angle_alpha   90.00
_cell.angle_beta   90.00
_cell.angle_gamma   90.00
#
_symmetry.space_group_name_H-M   'P 1'
#
loop_
_entity.id
_entity.type
_entity.pdbx_description
1 polymer ?
#
loop_
_entity_poly.entity_id
_entity_poly.type
_entity_poly.pdbx_seq_one_letter_code
_entity_poly.pdbx_strand_id
1 'polypeptide(L)'
;METPLNPLVADFVATLDPNLREDFEERAAIMEFEANMDRAHAECLALIDVLRRHPSVLIDVTFLKVEVNGTTQHLVASDLDLAHQLIADNGGEEVDILDLASVLNLHYSGIAMFRPLNLR
;
A
#
# COMPACT_ATOMS: atom_id res chain seq x y z
N MET A 1 10.92 -16.03 -3.18
CA MET A 1 12.38 -15.81 -3.31
C MET A 1 13.05 -15.96 -1.95
N GLU A 2 14.36 -16.23 -1.88
CA GLU A 2 15.09 -16.09 -0.59
C GLU A 2 15.10 -14.62 -0.13
N THR A 3 15.41 -14.37 1.14
CA THR A 3 15.62 -13.02 1.70
C THR A 3 16.52 -12.18 0.78
N PRO A 4 16.19 -10.90 0.52
CA PRO A 4 17.04 -10.02 -0.30
C PRO A 4 18.48 -9.96 0.20
N LEU A 5 19.43 -9.81 -0.73
CA LEU A 5 20.87 -9.82 -0.42
C LEU A 5 21.31 -8.60 0.37
N ASN A 6 20.73 -7.43 0.04
CA ASN A 6 21.04 -6.19 0.74
C ASN A 6 20.18 -6.10 2.01
N PRO A 7 20.78 -5.91 3.21
CA PRO A 7 20.03 -5.82 4.46
C PRO A 7 18.96 -4.72 4.47
N LEU A 8 19.23 -3.57 3.85
CA LEU A 8 18.25 -2.48 3.78
C LEU A 8 17.06 -2.86 2.91
N VAL A 9 17.29 -3.55 1.80
CA VAL A 9 16.19 -4.06 0.96
C VAL A 9 15.41 -5.14 1.70
N ALA A 10 16.10 -6.03 2.43
CA ALA A 10 15.45 -7.06 3.24
C ALA A 10 14.55 -6.47 4.33
N ASP A 11 15.03 -5.44 5.04
CA ASP A 11 14.27 -4.75 6.07
C ASP A 11 13.00 -4.11 5.49
N PHE A 12 13.08 -3.46 4.32
CA PHE A 12 11.92 -2.89 3.64
C PHE A 12 10.94 -3.96 3.13
N VAL A 13 11.44 -5.02 2.50
CA VAL A 13 10.60 -6.09 1.97
C VAL A 13 9.87 -6.82 3.11
N ALA A 14 10.45 -6.87 4.30
CA ALA A 14 9.81 -7.44 5.48
C ALA A 14 8.61 -6.63 5.99
N THR A 15 8.48 -5.33 5.63
CA THR A 15 7.31 -4.51 5.99
C THR A 15 6.22 -4.52 4.92
N LEU A 16 6.47 -5.14 3.76
CA LEU A 16 5.47 -5.23 2.70
C LEU A 16 4.39 -6.24 3.10
N ASP A 17 3.14 -5.91 2.77
CA ASP A 17 2.08 -6.92 2.78
C ASP A 17 2.37 -8.03 1.73
N PRO A 18 1.69 -9.18 1.82
CA PRO A 18 1.97 -10.32 0.94
C PRO A 18 1.85 -10.01 -0.55
N ASN A 19 0.91 -9.14 -0.95
CA ASN A 19 0.69 -8.82 -2.37
C ASN A 19 1.83 -7.94 -2.89
N LEU A 20 2.20 -6.90 -2.13
CA LEU A 20 3.32 -6.03 -2.50
C LEU A 20 4.67 -6.76 -2.46
N ARG A 21 4.81 -7.74 -1.55
CA ARG A 21 5.96 -8.62 -1.53
C ARG A 21 6.02 -9.49 -2.78
N GLU A 22 4.91 -10.11 -3.18
CA GLU A 22 4.84 -10.90 -4.42
C GLU A 22 5.23 -10.04 -5.63
N ASP A 23 4.67 -8.83 -5.75
CA ASP A 23 5.01 -7.84 -6.78
C ASP A 23 6.52 -7.51 -6.82
N PHE A 24 7.13 -7.30 -5.66
CA PHE A 24 8.58 -7.11 -5.54
C PHE A 24 9.32 -8.35 -6.07
N GLU A 25 8.90 -9.54 -5.64
CA GLU A 25 9.59 -10.78 -5.94
C GLU A 25 9.54 -11.11 -7.45
N GLU A 26 8.38 -10.94 -8.08
CA GLU A 26 8.22 -11.09 -9.53
C GLU A 26 9.08 -10.09 -10.30
N ARG A 27 9.07 -8.81 -9.88
CA ARG A 27 9.81 -7.77 -10.58
C ARG A 27 11.32 -7.99 -10.49
N ALA A 28 11.83 -8.39 -9.32
CA ALA A 28 13.25 -8.66 -9.18
C ALA A 28 13.66 -9.90 -9.99
N ALA A 29 12.84 -10.95 -10.04
CA ALA A 29 13.10 -12.13 -10.88
C ALA A 29 13.16 -11.78 -12.37
N ILE A 30 12.24 -10.95 -12.87
CA ILE A 30 12.28 -10.46 -14.25
C ILE A 30 13.58 -9.69 -14.52
N MET A 31 13.95 -8.78 -13.63
CA MET A 31 15.18 -7.98 -13.79
C MET A 31 16.46 -8.84 -13.72
N GLU A 32 16.51 -9.82 -12.83
CA GLU A 32 17.64 -10.74 -12.70
C GLU A 32 17.76 -11.64 -13.94
N PHE A 33 16.70 -12.39 -14.27
CA PHE A 33 16.80 -13.46 -15.25
C PHE A 33 16.56 -13.01 -16.69
N GLU A 34 15.61 -12.11 -16.92
CA GLU A 34 15.28 -11.66 -18.29
C GLU A 34 16.16 -10.49 -18.72
N ALA A 35 16.44 -9.54 -17.82
CA ALA A 35 17.31 -8.41 -18.10
C ALA A 35 18.79 -8.66 -17.75
N ASN A 36 19.13 -9.86 -17.25
CA ASN A 36 20.49 -10.29 -16.91
C ASN A 36 21.22 -9.30 -15.99
N MET A 37 20.51 -8.76 -15.01
CA MET A 37 21.06 -7.88 -13.98
C MET A 37 21.62 -8.70 -12.81
N ASP A 38 22.63 -8.14 -12.14
CA ASP A 38 23.07 -8.69 -10.84
C ASP A 38 21.91 -8.67 -9.85
N ARG A 39 21.73 -9.76 -9.09
CA ARG A 39 20.60 -9.94 -8.17
C ARG A 39 20.45 -8.77 -7.19
N ALA A 40 21.54 -8.26 -6.62
CA ALA A 40 21.44 -7.15 -5.67
C ALA A 40 20.94 -5.87 -6.35
N HIS A 41 21.29 -5.65 -7.62
CA HIS A 41 20.79 -4.51 -8.39
C HIS A 41 19.33 -4.71 -8.82
N ALA A 42 18.97 -5.91 -9.26
CA ALA A 42 17.60 -6.29 -9.60
C ALA A 42 16.64 -6.07 -8.41
N GLU A 43 17.02 -6.56 -7.22
CA GLU A 43 16.27 -6.35 -5.97
C GLU A 43 16.12 -4.85 -5.64
N CYS A 44 17.19 -4.06 -5.76
CA CYS A 44 17.10 -2.60 -5.53
C CYS A 44 16.09 -1.91 -6.48
N LEU A 45 16.15 -2.24 -7.78
CA LEU A 45 15.27 -1.63 -8.78
C LEU A 45 13.83 -2.10 -8.65
N ALA A 46 13.62 -3.37 -8.27
CA ALA A 46 12.29 -3.90 -7.99
C ALA A 46 11.64 -3.19 -6.80
N LEU A 47 12.39 -2.97 -5.72
CA LEU A 47 11.91 -2.20 -4.57
C LEU A 47 11.56 -0.77 -4.97
N ILE A 48 12.41 -0.09 -5.75
CA ILE A 48 12.12 1.26 -6.24
C ILE A 48 10.84 1.28 -7.09
N ASP A 49 10.61 0.27 -7.93
CA ASP A 49 9.38 0.20 -8.72
C ASP A 49 8.13 0.02 -7.84
N VAL A 50 8.19 -0.85 -6.82
CA VAL A 50 7.11 -1.00 -5.83
C VAL A 50 6.85 0.32 -5.12
N LEU A 51 7.88 0.98 -4.59
CA LEU A 51 7.75 2.26 -3.87
C LEU A 51 7.22 3.39 -4.78
N ARG A 52 7.57 3.38 -6.06
CA ARG A 52 7.05 4.34 -7.04
C ARG A 52 5.56 4.14 -7.31
N ARG A 53 5.09 2.89 -7.32
CA ARG A 53 3.67 2.53 -7.52
C ARG A 53 2.84 2.66 -6.24
N HIS A 54 3.47 2.45 -5.08
CA HIS A 54 2.82 2.41 -3.76
C HIS A 54 3.61 3.24 -2.74
N PRO A 55 3.67 4.58 -2.90
CA PRO A 55 4.48 5.44 -2.03
C PRO A 55 4.01 5.44 -0.57
N SER A 56 2.75 5.05 -0.31
CA SER A 56 2.18 4.93 1.04
C SER A 56 2.88 3.90 1.92
N VAL A 57 3.57 2.91 1.34
CA VAL A 57 4.38 1.92 2.06
C VAL A 57 5.42 2.58 2.96
N LEU A 58 5.93 3.76 2.59
CA LEU A 58 6.96 4.47 3.37
C LEU A 58 6.40 5.18 4.62
N ILE A 59 5.10 5.39 4.69
CA ILE A 59 4.46 6.21 5.73
C ILE A 59 3.51 5.41 6.63
N ASP A 60 3.50 4.08 6.48
CA ASP A 60 2.75 3.13 7.33
C ASP A 60 1.27 3.52 7.51
N VAL A 61 0.65 3.97 6.41
CA VAL A 61 -0.79 4.25 6.36
C VAL A 61 -1.40 3.74 5.07
N THR A 62 -2.60 3.18 5.20
CA THR A 62 -3.43 2.73 4.09
C THR A 62 -4.59 3.69 3.91
N PHE A 63 -4.86 4.06 2.66
CA PHE A 63 -6.00 4.88 2.30
C PHE A 63 -7.12 3.99 1.75
N LEU A 64 -8.26 3.98 2.42
CA LEU A 64 -9.37 3.07 2.13
C LEU A 64 -10.56 3.85 1.55
N LYS A 65 -11.21 3.26 0.56
CA LYS A 65 -12.56 3.62 0.15
C LYS A 65 -13.52 2.63 0.78
N VAL A 66 -14.53 3.16 1.48
CA VAL A 66 -15.53 2.35 2.15
C VAL A 66 -16.92 2.82 1.81
N GLU A 67 -17.88 1.92 1.86
CA GLU A 67 -19.31 2.24 1.79
C GLU A 67 -19.91 1.97 3.16
N VAL A 68 -20.56 2.99 3.74
CA VAL A 68 -21.25 2.86 5.03
C VAL A 68 -22.64 3.46 4.88
N ASN A 69 -23.68 2.67 5.11
CA ASN A 69 -25.08 3.09 4.96
C ASN A 69 -25.38 3.74 3.59
N GLY A 70 -24.78 3.21 2.52
CA GLY A 70 -24.93 3.71 1.15
C GLY A 70 -24.24 5.05 0.88
N THR A 71 -23.30 5.46 1.73
CA THR A 71 -22.46 6.65 1.54
C THR A 71 -20.99 6.25 1.41
N THR A 72 -20.37 6.65 0.31
CA THR A 72 -18.92 6.53 0.12
C THR A 72 -18.18 7.41 1.12
N GLN A 73 -17.26 6.81 1.86
CA GLN A 73 -16.30 7.52 2.72
C GLN A 73 -14.88 7.12 2.36
N HIS A 74 -13.94 8.01 2.65
CA HIS A 74 -12.51 7.75 2.53
C HIS A 74 -11.87 7.78 3.91
N LEU A 75 -11.10 6.74 4.24
CA LEU A 75 -10.44 6.57 5.52
C LEU A 75 -8.93 6.53 5.35
N VAL A 76 -8.21 6.92 6.39
CA VAL A 76 -6.77 6.70 6.52
C VAL A 76 -6.55 5.89 7.78
N ALA A 77 -5.89 4.74 7.65
CA ALA A 77 -5.65 3.81 8.73
C ALA A 77 -4.18 3.46 8.82
N SER A 78 -3.61 3.53 10.03
CA SER A 78 -2.32 2.94 10.36
C SER A 78 -2.45 1.52 10.92
N ASP A 79 -3.67 1.11 11.25
CA ASP A 79 -4.01 -0.23 11.71
C ASP A 79 -5.20 -0.73 10.88
N LEU A 80 -4.90 -1.59 9.91
CA LEU A 80 -5.88 -2.05 8.94
C LEU A 80 -6.87 -3.05 9.54
N ASP A 81 -6.43 -3.88 10.49
CA ASP A 81 -7.29 -4.82 11.21
C ASP A 81 -8.33 -4.07 12.04
N LEU A 82 -7.91 -3.04 12.77
CA LEU A 82 -8.83 -2.16 13.49
C LEU A 82 -9.79 -1.45 12.55
N ALA A 83 -9.31 -0.95 11.40
CA ALA A 83 -10.15 -0.28 10.41
C ALA A 83 -11.24 -1.23 9.87
N HIS A 84 -10.86 -2.45 9.45
CA HIS A 84 -11.81 -3.47 8.98
C HIS A 84 -12.85 -3.81 10.04
N GLN A 85 -12.43 -4.01 11.29
CA GLN A 85 -13.35 -4.31 12.38
C GLN A 85 -14.36 -3.17 12.57
N LEU A 86 -13.89 -1.91 12.60
CA LEU A 86 -14.77 -0.74 12.74
C LEU A 86 -15.73 -0.58 11.56
N ILE A 87 -15.29 -0.84 10.33
CA ILE A 87 -16.14 -0.81 9.14
C ILE A 87 -17.25 -1.87 9.28
N ALA A 88 -16.89 -3.12 9.60
CA ALA A 88 -17.82 -4.22 9.75
C ALA A 88 -18.83 -4.01 10.88
N ASP A 89 -18.37 -3.53 12.05
CA ASP A 89 -19.22 -3.26 13.22
C ASP A 89 -20.31 -2.21 12.94
N ASN A 90 -20.07 -1.33 11.95
CA ASN A 90 -20.99 -0.27 11.56
C ASN A 90 -21.74 -0.56 10.25
N GLY A 91 -21.76 -1.83 9.83
CA GLY A 91 -22.48 -2.29 8.63
C GLY A 91 -21.91 -1.73 7.32
N GLY A 92 -20.64 -1.34 7.32
CA GLY A 92 -19.94 -0.91 6.13
C GLY A 92 -19.16 -2.03 5.46
N GLU A 93 -18.65 -1.73 4.27
CA GLU A 93 -17.74 -2.59 3.52
C GLU A 93 -16.57 -1.79 2.97
N GLU A 94 -15.39 -2.42 2.91
CA GLU A 94 -14.30 -1.93 2.09
C GLU A 94 -14.65 -2.13 0.61
N VAL A 95 -14.46 -1.07 -0.17
CA VAL A 95 -14.61 -1.10 -1.62
C VAL A 95 -13.26 -1.21 -2.32
N ASP A 96 -12.25 -0.46 -1.84
CA ASP A 96 -10.95 -0.39 -2.50
C ASP A 96 -9.85 0.21 -1.61
N ILE A 97 -8.59 -0.07 -1.93
CA ILE A 97 -7.41 0.61 -1.40
C ILE A 97 -6.91 1.59 -2.46
N LEU A 98 -6.79 2.88 -2.10
CA LEU A 98 -6.53 3.94 -3.07
C LEU A 98 -5.14 4.57 -2.91
N ASP A 99 -4.63 5.11 -4.01
CA ASP A 99 -3.50 6.05 -3.98
C ASP A 99 -3.95 7.42 -3.46
N LEU A 100 -3.32 7.88 -2.37
CA LEU A 100 -3.65 9.14 -1.70
C LEU A 100 -3.52 10.35 -2.65
N ALA A 101 -2.46 10.40 -3.45
CA ALA A 101 -2.22 11.55 -4.33
C ALA A 101 -3.32 11.66 -5.41
N SER A 102 -3.70 10.52 -6.00
CA SER A 102 -4.80 10.44 -6.96
C SER A 102 -6.12 10.86 -6.33
N VAL A 103 -6.44 10.38 -5.13
CA VAL A 103 -7.68 10.75 -4.43
C VAL A 103 -7.73 12.25 -4.13
N LEU A 104 -6.64 12.81 -3.59
CA LEU A 104 -6.59 14.23 -3.28
C LEU A 104 -6.85 15.10 -4.51
N ASN A 105 -6.20 14.77 -5.63
CA ASN A 105 -6.32 15.53 -6.86
C ASN A 105 -7.71 15.37 -7.51
N LEU A 106 -8.26 14.16 -7.55
CA LEU A 106 -9.53 13.88 -8.23
C LEU A 106 -10.76 14.27 -7.41
N HIS A 107 -10.72 14.07 -6.09
CA HIS A 107 -11.91 14.19 -5.24
C HIS A 107 -11.86 15.36 -4.24
N TYR A 108 -10.68 15.93 -3.96
CA TYR A 108 -10.50 16.93 -2.91
C TYR A 108 -9.82 18.23 -3.40
N SER A 109 -9.72 18.45 -4.71
CA SER A 109 -9.06 19.64 -5.29
C SER A 109 -7.64 19.87 -4.74
N GLY A 110 -6.94 18.79 -4.41
CA GLY A 110 -5.57 18.79 -3.89
C GLY A 110 -5.44 19.02 -2.38
N ILE A 111 -6.52 19.28 -1.63
CA ILE A 111 -6.44 19.59 -0.19
C ILE A 111 -7.55 18.86 0.58
N ALA A 112 -7.17 18.08 1.60
CA ALA A 112 -8.11 17.44 2.52
C ALA A 112 -7.74 17.72 3.98
N MET A 113 -8.71 17.53 4.87
CA MET A 113 -8.54 17.64 6.32
C MET A 113 -8.88 16.30 6.96
N PHE A 114 -8.02 15.82 7.87
CA PHE A 114 -8.34 14.67 8.70
C PHE A 114 -9.36 15.05 9.77
N ARG A 115 -10.33 14.17 9.97
CA ARG A 115 -11.30 14.24 11.08
C ARG A 115 -11.32 12.89 11.79
N PRO A 116 -11.51 12.85 13.11
CA PRO A 116 -11.71 11.59 13.82
C PRO A 116 -12.84 10.77 13.20
N LEU A 117 -12.63 9.46 13.11
CA LEU A 117 -13.65 8.54 12.62
C LEU A 117 -14.78 8.47 13.66
N ASN A 118 -15.99 8.84 13.24
CA ASN A 118 -17.20 8.75 14.04
C ASN A 118 -18.18 7.82 13.34
N LEU A 119 -17.90 6.52 13.41
CA LEU A 119 -18.86 5.48 13.05
C LEU A 119 -19.67 5.20 14.33
N ARG A 120 -20.97 5.50 14.30
CA ARG A 120 -21.93 5.28 15.39
C ARG A 120 -23.05 4.39 14.91
#